data_AF-A0A2W6DSR3-F1
#
_entry.id   AF-A0A2W6DSR3-F1
#
_cell.length_a   1.000
_cell.length_b   1.000
_cell.length_c   1.000
_cell.angle_alpha   90.00
_cell.angle_beta   90.00
_cell.angle_gamma   90.00
#
_symmetry.space_group_name_H-M   'P 1'
#
loop_
_entity.id
_entity.type
_entity.pdbx_description
1 polymer ?
#
loop_
_entity_poly.entity_id
_entity_poly.type
_entity_poly.pdbx_seq_one_letter_code
_entity_poly.pdbx_strand_id
1 'polypeptide(L)'
;MDREQLVSSILTAGPQPGELVYVERRGDSYSWHRPGEQSEDAEQAGPQDLADAWLYYSWQRALGDPDAARAMIDDLLAEMEAMTGSGADRCRWPLDQPWPLSH
;
A
#
# COMPACT_ATOMS: atom_id res chain seq x y z
N MET A 1 -8.62 3.21 9.00
CA MET A 1 -7.62 3.88 9.87
C MET A 1 -7.16 5.16 9.20
N ASP A 2 -6.66 6.15 9.93
CA ASP A 2 -6.04 7.33 9.30
C ASP A 2 -4.64 7.00 8.74
N ARG A 3 -4.04 7.95 8.03
CA ARG A 3 -2.73 7.78 7.37
C ARG A 3 -1.61 7.45 8.37
N GLU A 4 -1.59 8.07 9.54
CA GLU A 4 -0.55 7.83 10.54
C GLU A 4 -0.69 6.45 11.18
N GLN A 5 -1.92 6.08 11.54
CA GLN A 5 -2.27 4.77 12.06
C GLN A 5 -1.90 3.65 11.08
N LEU A 6 -2.13 3.86 9.78
CA LEU A 6 -1.73 2.94 8.73
C LEU A 6 -0.23 2.68 8.76
N VAL A 7 0.57 3.75 8.73
CA VAL A 7 2.02 3.58 8.69
C VAL A 7 2.55 2.94 9.96
N SER A 8 2.06 3.38 11.13
CA SER A 8 2.43 2.75 12.40
C SER A 8 2.06 1.27 12.43
N SER A 9 0.92 0.88 11.85
CA SER A 9 0.45 -0.50 11.81
C SER A 9 1.35 -1.38 10.93
N ILE A 10 1.71 -0.91 9.73
CA ILE A 10 2.62 -1.62 8.81
C ILE A 10 4.01 -1.78 9.45
N LEU A 11 4.56 -0.71 10.03
CA LEU A 11 5.88 -0.75 10.69
C LEU A 11 5.89 -1.70 11.89
N THR A 12 4.81 -1.71 12.68
CA THR A 12 4.68 -2.61 13.83
C THR A 12 4.55 -4.07 13.40
N ALA A 13 3.80 -4.34 12.32
CA ALA A 13 3.63 -5.68 11.80
C ALA A 13 4.87 -6.25 11.11
N GLY A 14 5.76 -5.38 10.64
CA GLY A 14 7.08 -5.71 10.10
C GLY A 14 7.06 -6.81 9.03
N PRO A 15 6.53 -6.54 7.82
CA PRO A 15 6.50 -7.52 6.74
C PRO A 15 7.91 -8.05 6.40
N GLN A 16 7.98 -9.27 5.87
CA GLN A 16 9.25 -9.88 5.48
C GLN A 16 9.78 -9.26 4.18
N PRO A 17 11.11 -9.24 3.96
CA PRO A 17 11.67 -8.78 2.70
C PRO A 17 11.12 -9.63 1.52
N GLY A 18 10.57 -8.97 0.51
CA GLY A 18 9.90 -9.60 -0.63
C GLY A 18 8.44 -9.99 -0.38
N GLU A 19 7.92 -9.78 0.83
CA GLU A 19 6.51 -10.03 1.14
C GLU A 19 5.63 -8.97 0.46
N LEU A 20 4.55 -9.42 -0.17
CA LEU A 20 3.64 -8.53 -0.86
C LEU A 20 2.69 -7.88 0.17
N VAL A 21 2.45 -6.58 0.03
CA VAL A 21 1.56 -5.81 0.89
C VAL A 21 0.54 -5.11 0.01
N TYR A 22 -0.73 -5.23 0.38
CA TYR A 22 -1.83 -4.48 -0.21
C TYR A 22 -2.19 -3.29 0.68
N VAL A 23 -2.40 -2.14 0.07
CA VAL A 23 -2.92 -0.94 0.74
C VAL A 23 -4.06 -0.37 -0.09
N GLU A 24 -5.11 0.07 0.58
CA GLU A 24 -6.22 0.78 -0.03
C GLU A 24 -6.63 2.02 0.75
N ARG A 25 -7.25 2.95 0.03
CA ARG A 25 -7.86 4.18 0.53
C ARG A 25 -9.33 4.25 0.11
N ARG A 26 -10.20 4.63 1.03
CA ARG A 26 -11.64 4.86 0.87
C ARG A 26 -12.02 6.15 1.61
N GLY A 27 -12.31 7.23 0.87
CA GLY A 27 -12.37 8.57 1.41
C GLY A 27 -11.10 8.88 2.20
N ASP A 28 -11.26 9.34 3.43
CA ASP A 28 -10.14 9.63 4.34
C ASP A 28 -9.66 8.42 5.16
N SER A 29 -10.14 7.22 4.84
CA SER A 29 -9.82 5.98 5.54
C SER A 29 -8.90 5.08 4.72
N TYR A 30 -7.96 4.43 5.42
CA TYR A 30 -7.03 3.47 4.85
C TYR A 30 -7.25 2.07 5.45
N SER A 31 -6.80 1.06 4.71
CA SER A 31 -6.69 -0.33 5.14
C SER A 31 -5.48 -1.00 4.47
N TRP A 32 -4.92 -2.03 5.10
CA TRP A 32 -3.84 -2.82 4.52
C TRP A 32 -3.93 -4.28 4.96
N HIS A 33 -3.41 -5.19 4.13
CA HIS A 33 -3.28 -6.61 4.46
C HIS A 33 -2.19 -7.29 3.63
N ARG A 34 -1.78 -8.50 4.06
CA ARG A 34 -0.94 -9.39 3.24
C ARG A 34 -1.83 -10.23 2.31
N PRO A 35 -1.50 -10.36 1.01
CA PRO A 35 -2.24 -11.21 0.10
C PRO A 35 -2.18 -12.67 0.58
N GLY A 36 -3.35 -13.26 0.82
CA GLY A 36 -3.52 -14.58 1.44
C GLY A 36 -4.14 -14.54 2.84
N GLU A 37 -4.14 -13.41 3.54
CA GLU A 37 -4.86 -13.24 4.82
C GLU A 37 -6.33 -12.80 4.63
N GLN A 38 -6.65 -12.13 3.51
CA GLN A 38 -8.02 -11.83 3.07
C GLN A 38 -8.09 -12.04 1.56
N SER A 39 -8.56 -13.21 1.13
CA SER A 39 -8.56 -13.58 -0.30
C SER A 39 -9.97 -13.61 -0.91
N GLU A 40 -11.01 -13.13 -0.22
CA GLU A 40 -12.40 -13.29 -0.71
C GLU A 40 -13.19 -11.98 -0.79
N ASP A 41 -12.90 -10.96 0.01
CA ASP A 41 -13.72 -9.73 0.05
C ASP A 41 -13.39 -8.70 -1.04
N ALA A 42 -12.13 -8.63 -1.50
CA ALA A 42 -11.71 -7.64 -2.49
C ALA A 42 -12.25 -7.92 -3.92
N GLU A 43 -12.54 -9.18 -4.25
CA GLU A 43 -13.10 -9.57 -5.56
C GLU A 43 -14.63 -9.39 -5.65
N GLN A 44 -15.32 -9.19 -4.51
CA GLN A 44 -16.79 -9.06 -4.46
C GLN A 44 -17.29 -7.61 -4.32
N ALA A 45 -16.39 -6.64 -4.22
CA ALA A 45 -16.74 -5.23 -4.09
C ALA A 45 -17.50 -4.74 -5.34
N GLY A 46 -18.77 -4.32 -5.17
CA GLY A 46 -19.53 -3.66 -6.21
C GLY A 46 -18.90 -2.31 -6.62
N PRO A 47 -19.35 -1.65 -7.69
CA PRO A 47 -18.76 -0.40 -8.17
C PRO A 47 -18.72 0.76 -7.16
N GLN A 48 -19.50 0.67 -6.08
CA GLN A 48 -19.56 1.63 -4.96
C GLN A 48 -18.68 1.23 -3.77
N ASP A 49 -18.16 -0.01 -3.76
CA ASP A 49 -17.27 -0.57 -2.74
C ASP A 49 -15.81 -0.59 -3.20
N LEU A 50 -15.53 -0.12 -4.42
CA LEU A 50 -14.17 -0.01 -4.94
C LEU A 50 -13.43 1.09 -4.17
N ALA A 51 -12.21 0.78 -3.72
CA ALA A 51 -11.32 1.75 -3.13
C ALA A 51 -11.05 2.91 -4.09
N ASP A 52 -10.96 4.14 -3.56
CA ASP A 52 -10.63 5.35 -4.32
C ASP A 52 -9.23 5.25 -4.94
N ALA A 53 -8.33 4.57 -4.22
CA ALA A 53 -7.01 4.21 -4.68
C ALA A 53 -6.54 2.96 -3.92
N TRP A 54 -5.76 2.12 -4.59
CA TRP A 54 -5.12 0.97 -3.97
C TRP A 54 -3.82 0.64 -4.69
N LEU A 55 -2.92 -0.04 -3.99
CA LEU A 55 -1.68 -0.55 -4.56
C LEU A 55 -1.27 -1.88 -3.93
N TYR A 56 -0.51 -2.66 -4.70
CA TYR A 56 0.32 -3.73 -4.16
C TYR A 56 1.78 -3.32 -4.30
N TYR A 57 2.58 -3.54 -3.25
CA TYR A 57 4.02 -3.37 -3.29
C TYR A 57 4.74 -4.51 -2.57
N SER A 58 5.89 -4.91 -3.09
CA SER A 58 6.78 -5.82 -2.37
C SER A 58 7.48 -5.04 -1.27
N TRP A 59 7.33 -5.48 -0.03
CA TRP A 59 8.07 -4.95 1.10
C TRP A 59 9.55 -5.17 0.86
N GLN A 60 10.24 -4.10 0.53
CA GLN A 60 11.69 -4.11 0.57
C GLN A 60 12.04 -3.72 1.99
N ARG A 61 12.84 -4.56 2.65
CA ARG A 61 13.42 -4.19 3.92
C ARG A 61 14.23 -2.93 3.65
N ALA A 62 13.66 -1.77 3.96
CA ALA A 62 14.42 -0.57 4.17
C ALA A 62 15.35 -0.85 5.36
N LEU A 63 16.47 -1.51 5.05
CA LEU A 63 17.79 -1.50 5.65
C LEU A 63 17.91 -1.55 7.19
N GLY A 64 16.90 -2.04 7.91
CA GLY A 64 16.92 -2.05 9.38
C GLY A 64 16.84 -0.66 10.02
N ASP A 65 16.52 0.36 9.22
CA ASP A 65 16.35 1.75 9.66
C ASP A 65 14.85 2.11 9.66
N PRO A 66 14.25 2.36 10.84
CA PRO A 66 12.84 2.70 10.94
C PRO A 66 12.47 4.00 10.21
N ASP A 67 13.40 4.96 10.10
CA ASP A 67 13.13 6.24 9.42
C ASP A 67 13.07 6.04 7.90
N ALA A 68 13.96 5.21 7.35
CA ALA A 68 13.93 4.83 5.94
C ALA A 68 12.66 4.03 5.58
N ALA A 69 12.20 3.14 6.48
CA ALA A 69 10.95 2.42 6.29
C ALA A 69 9.73 3.35 6.32
N ARG A 70 9.72 4.33 7.23
CA ARG A 70 8.68 5.37 7.30
C ARG A 70 8.63 6.18 6.01
N ALA A 71 9.79 6.67 5.53
CA ALA A 71 9.90 7.45 4.31
C ALA A 71 9.41 6.68 3.07
N MET A 72 9.80 5.41 2.94
CA MET A 72 9.33 4.54 1.85
C MET A 72 7.80 4.44 1.84
N ILE A 73 7.17 4.19 2.99
CA ILE A 73 5.71 4.10 3.09
C ILE A 73 5.07 5.46 2.79
N ASP A 74 5.66 6.55 3.27
CA ASP A 74 5.14 7.89 3.01
C ASP A 74 5.13 8.24 1.51
N ASP A 75 6.21 7.92 0.80
CA ASP A 75 6.32 8.11 -0.65
C ASP A 75 5.27 7.27 -1.39
N LEU A 76 5.16 5.98 -1.04
CA LEU A 76 4.15 5.09 -1.65
C LEU A 76 2.71 5.60 -1.44
N LEU A 77 2.40 6.13 -0.27
CA LEU A 77 1.08 6.70 0.01
C LEU A 77 0.86 8.02 -0.73
N ALA A 78 1.88 8.86 -0.86
CA ALA A 78 1.77 10.10 -1.64
C ALA A 78 1.47 9.82 -3.12
N GLU A 79 2.15 8.83 -3.71
CA GLU A 79 1.87 8.35 -5.07
C GLU A 79 0.45 7.78 -5.18
N MET A 80 0.03 6.97 -4.19
CA MET A 80 -1.32 6.42 -4.14
C MET A 80 -2.40 7.52 -4.09
N GLU A 81 -2.18 8.54 -3.27
CA GLU A 81 -3.08 9.67 -3.08
C GLU A 81 -3.11 10.59 -4.31
N ALA A 82 -1.99 10.77 -5.01
CA ALA A 82 -1.93 11.55 -6.24
C ALA A 82 -2.77 10.94 -7.37
N MET A 83 -3.05 9.63 -7.34
CA MET A 83 -3.94 8.96 -8.28
C MET A 83 -5.44 9.15 -7.97
N THR A 84 -5.79 9.64 -6.78
CA THR A 84 -7.18 9.87 -6.40
C THR A 84 -7.79 10.96 -7.29
N GLY A 85 -8.96 10.68 -7.90
CA GLY A 85 -9.67 11.61 -8.78
C GLY A 85 -9.55 11.35 -10.28
N SER A 86 -8.71 10.40 -10.72
CA SER A 86 -8.58 10.02 -12.15
C SER A 86 -9.47 8.83 -12.55
N GLY A 87 -10.29 8.31 -11.62
CA GLY A 87 -10.98 7.03 -11.74
C GLY A 87 -10.28 5.96 -10.90
N ALA A 88 -10.83 4.73 -10.86
CA ALA A 88 -10.27 3.60 -10.12
C ALA A 88 -8.98 3.05 -10.79
N ASP A 89 -7.99 3.91 -10.99
CA ASP A 89 -6.73 3.61 -11.64
C ASP A 89 -5.76 2.90 -10.69
N ARG A 90 -5.10 1.88 -11.24
CA ARG A 90 -4.51 0.75 -10.50
C ARG A 90 -3.00 0.75 -10.69
N CYS A 91 -2.22 0.98 -9.65
CA CYS A 91 -0.77 0.73 -9.72
C CYS A 91 -0.43 -0.62 -9.08
N ARG A 92 -0.26 -1.63 -9.93
CA ARG A 92 0.55 -2.80 -9.59
C ARG A 92 2.00 -2.40 -9.82
N TRP A 93 2.73 -2.10 -8.76
CA TRP A 93 4.19 -1.96 -8.88
C TRP A 93 4.76 -3.31 -9.33
N PRO A 94 5.63 -3.36 -10.35
CA PRO A 94 6.23 -4.61 -10.79
C PRO A 94 6.95 -5.28 -9.62
N LEU A 95 6.62 -6.54 -9.34
CA LEU A 95 7.17 -7.31 -8.21
C LEU A 95 8.69 -7.49 -8.29
N ASP A 96 9.25 -7.30 -9.49
CA ASP A 96 10.65 -7.42 -9.83
C ASP A 96 11.43 -6.09 -9.76
N GLN A 97 10.77 -4.96 -9.45
CA GLN A 97 11.42 -3.64 -9.44
C GLN A 97 11.39 -2.96 -8.05
N PRO A 98 12.54 -2.50 -7.52
CA PRO A 98 12.60 -1.76 -6.27
C PRO A 98 11.99 -0.35 -6.40
N TRP A 99 11.27 0.11 -5.36
CA TRP A 99 10.89 1.52 -5.19
C TRP A 99 12.02 2.29 -4.48
N PRO A 100 12.24 3.58 -4.79
CA PRO A 100 11.69 4.30 -5.95
C PRO A 100 12.37 3.87 -7.25
N LEU A 101 11.65 4.04 -8.37
CA LEU A 101 12.29 4.08 -9.69
C LEU A 101 13.30 5.23 -9.65
N SER A 102 14.56 4.90 -9.39
CA SER A 102 15.64 5.87 -9.57
C SER A 102 15.66 6.21 -11.05
N HIS A 103 15.21 7.43 -11.37
CA HIS A 103 15.47 8.09 -12.64
C HIS A 103 16.89 8.67 -12.65
#